data_AF-A0A8T2YQW5-F1
#
_entry.id   AF-A0A8T2YQW5-F1
#
_cell.length_a   1.000
_cell.length_b   1.000
_cell.length_c   1.000
_cell.angle_alpha   90.00
_cell.angle_beta   90.00
_cell.angle_gamma   90.00
#
_symmetry.space_group_name_H-M   'P 1'
#
loop_
_entity.id
_entity.type
_entity.pdbx_description
1 polymer ?
#
loop_
_entity_poly.entity_id
_entity_poly.type
_entity_poly.pdbx_seq_one_letter_code
_entity_poly.pdbx_strand_id
1 'polypeptide(L)'
;MVTKSEETELNRLESQVDNGGGGAWEYLCLVRKLKVRRSDKVLKHGLSILNDSKKRSSLGSEEWTLYEEVAIAAMDCQSLEVAKDCVNVLRKKFPESKRVGRLEALLLEAKGSWGEAEKAYSSLLEDNPFDQVVHKRRVALAKAQGNLSGAIEWLNKYLETFMADHDAWRELAEIYVSLQMYKQAAFCYEELILSQPTVPLFHLAYADVLYTLGGLENLQTARKYYSSTIDLTGGKNTRALFGICLCTSAIAQFSKGRNKEDKDCPDLQSLATAALEKEYKQRASDKLTGQRFAIRSASVMDAKFMECVKSGCREEQEDFKGKERGEEESAPSGFTVKDIGRTLVTRTQGTKIASEGLKHRVFEVSLADLQNDEDHAFRKIRLRAEDVQGRNVLTNFWGMSFTTDKLRSLVRKWQTLIEAHVDVKTTDNYTLRMFCIAFTKRRPNQVKRTCYAQSSQIRQIRRKMREIMVNQASSCDLKDLVQKFIPEVIGKEIEKATAGIYPLQNVFIRKVKILKAPKFDLGKLMEVHGDYSQDIGVKIDRPADETMAEGETEVVGA
;
A
#
# COMPACT_ATOMS: atom_id res chain seq x y z
N MET A 1 -0.89 -25.62 14.84
CA MET A 1 -1.82 -25.86 15.97
C MET A 1 -1.32 -27.10 16.69
N VAL A 2 -1.26 -27.08 18.02
CA VAL A 2 -0.96 -28.28 18.83
C VAL A 2 -2.14 -29.23 18.68
N THR A 3 -1.88 -30.49 18.37
CA THR A 3 -2.95 -31.49 18.27
C THR A 3 -3.49 -31.81 19.67
N LYS A 4 -4.77 -32.19 19.77
CA LYS A 4 -5.36 -32.59 21.06
C LYS A 4 -4.57 -33.70 21.75
N SER A 5 -3.99 -34.62 20.98
CA SER A 5 -3.09 -35.67 21.49
C SER A 5 -1.81 -35.12 22.10
N GLU A 6 -1.15 -34.15 21.44
CA GLU A 6 0.07 -33.52 21.95
C GLU A 6 -0.19 -32.67 23.20
N GLU A 7 -1.34 -32.00 23.27
CA GLU A 7 -1.75 -31.24 24.45
C GLU A 7 -2.05 -32.15 25.65
N THR A 8 -2.70 -33.30 25.39
CA THR A 8 -2.96 -34.29 26.45
C THR A 8 -1.66 -34.88 26.99
N GLU A 9 -0.71 -35.19 26.10
CA GLU A 9 0.61 -35.70 26.49
C GLU A 9 1.42 -34.66 27.26
N LEU A 10 1.38 -33.39 26.83
CA LEU A 10 2.03 -32.29 27.53
C LEU A 10 1.52 -32.16 28.96
N ASN A 11 0.20 -32.15 29.16
CA ASN A 11 -0.42 -32.04 30.48
C ASN A 11 -0.11 -33.27 31.37
N ARG A 12 -0.02 -34.46 30.77
CA ARG A 12 0.38 -35.70 31.45
C ARG A 12 1.81 -35.61 31.97
N LEU A 13 2.75 -35.22 31.11
CA LEU A 13 4.15 -35.03 31.48
C LEU A 13 4.32 -33.90 32.50
N GLU A 14 3.60 -32.78 32.34
CA GLU A 14 3.60 -31.69 33.32
C GLU A 14 3.23 -32.19 34.72
N SER A 15 2.14 -32.96 34.82
CA SER A 15 1.68 -33.54 36.08
C SER A 15 2.67 -34.57 36.64
N GLN A 16 3.29 -35.38 35.79
CA GLN A 16 4.30 -36.35 36.22
C GLN A 16 5.53 -35.66 36.82
N VAL A 17 6.03 -34.62 36.17
CA VAL A 17 7.22 -33.88 36.61
C VAL A 17 6.92 -33.09 37.88
N ASP A 18 5.75 -32.46 37.98
CA ASP A 18 5.34 -31.73 39.19
C ASP A 18 5.22 -32.63 40.43
N ASN A 19 4.83 -33.89 40.24
CA ASN A 19 4.75 -34.90 41.30
C ASN A 19 6.08 -35.65 41.55
N GLY A 20 7.18 -35.25 40.90
CA GLY A 20 8.50 -35.87 41.09
C GLY A 20 8.71 -37.21 40.37
N GLY A 21 7.83 -37.58 39.44
CA GLY A 21 7.85 -38.85 38.71
C GLY A 21 8.91 -38.95 37.59
N GLY A 22 9.94 -38.11 37.60
CA GLY A 22 10.98 -38.06 36.55
C GLY A 22 10.52 -37.42 35.23
N GLY A 23 11.34 -37.52 34.17
CA GLY A 23 10.98 -37.04 32.83
C GLY A 23 11.06 -35.52 32.60
N ALA A 24 11.72 -34.77 33.50
CA ALA A 24 11.77 -33.31 33.42
C ALA A 24 12.33 -32.78 32.08
N TRP A 25 13.37 -33.42 31.54
CA TRP A 25 13.95 -33.03 30.25
C TRP A 25 13.04 -33.33 29.05
N GLU A 26 12.29 -34.43 29.09
CA GLU A 26 11.33 -34.80 28.05
C GLU A 26 10.17 -33.79 27.99
N TYR A 27 9.69 -33.37 29.17
CA TYR A 27 8.72 -32.28 29.28
C TYR A 27 9.24 -30.98 28.67
N LEU A 28 10.45 -30.53 29.04
CA LEU A 28 11.05 -29.30 28.49
C LEU A 28 11.23 -29.38 26.97
N CYS A 29 11.74 -30.50 26.45
CA CYS A 29 11.84 -30.75 25.02
C CYS A 29 10.48 -30.64 24.31
N LEU A 30 9.42 -31.17 24.91
CA LEU A 30 8.07 -31.11 24.35
C LEU A 30 7.51 -29.68 24.39
N VAL A 31 7.67 -28.95 25.50
CA VAL A 31 7.28 -27.54 25.61
C VAL A 31 7.95 -26.71 24.51
N ARG A 32 9.26 -26.90 24.31
CA ARG A 32 10.04 -26.22 23.27
C ARG A 32 9.57 -26.59 21.86
N LYS A 33 9.34 -27.88 21.59
CA LYS A 33 8.86 -28.37 20.29
C LYS A 33 7.49 -27.79 19.93
N LEU A 34 6.58 -27.73 20.90
CA LEU A 34 5.22 -27.22 20.72
C LEU A 34 5.15 -25.67 20.79
N LYS A 35 6.23 -25.00 21.20
CA LYS A 35 6.32 -23.55 21.40
C LYS A 35 5.23 -23.01 22.34
N VAL A 36 4.90 -23.76 23.38
CA VAL A 36 3.88 -23.39 24.37
C VAL A 36 4.50 -22.51 25.44
N ARG A 37 3.80 -21.44 25.85
CA ARG A 37 4.26 -20.55 26.93
C ARG A 37 3.92 -21.17 28.29
N ARG A 38 4.93 -21.74 28.96
CA ARG A 38 4.90 -22.32 30.32
C ARG A 38 6.14 -21.90 31.12
N SER A 39 6.46 -20.62 31.07
CA SER A 39 7.75 -20.08 31.52
C SER A 39 8.03 -20.31 33.01
N ASP A 40 7.00 -20.31 33.86
CA ASP A 40 7.09 -20.63 35.29
C ASP A 40 7.53 -22.09 35.54
N LYS A 41 6.91 -23.04 34.86
CA LYS A 41 7.23 -24.47 34.96
C LYS A 41 8.59 -24.78 34.35
N VAL A 42 8.89 -24.18 33.20
CA VAL A 42 10.19 -24.31 32.52
C VAL A 42 11.32 -23.82 33.41
N LEU A 43 11.14 -22.66 34.06
CA LEU A 43 12.13 -22.11 34.99
C LEU A 43 12.34 -23.03 36.19
N LYS A 44 11.25 -23.49 36.83
CA LYS A 44 11.32 -24.38 38.01
C LYS A 44 12.05 -25.70 37.69
N HIS A 45 11.61 -26.39 36.65
CA HIS A 45 12.13 -27.71 36.29
C HIS A 45 13.51 -27.62 35.65
N GLY A 46 13.77 -26.58 34.86
CA GLY A 46 15.08 -26.33 34.28
C GLY A 46 16.14 -25.99 35.34
N LEU A 47 15.81 -25.18 36.34
CA LEU A 47 16.71 -24.93 37.47
C LEU A 47 17.00 -26.19 38.29
N SER A 48 16.00 -27.06 38.46
CA SER A 48 16.22 -28.35 39.14
C SER A 48 17.25 -29.23 38.42
N ILE A 49 17.37 -29.12 37.09
CA ILE A 49 18.36 -29.85 36.30
C ILE A 49 19.71 -29.13 36.33
N LEU A 50 19.73 -27.80 36.18
CA LEU A 50 20.96 -27.00 36.16
C LEU A 50 21.71 -27.01 37.51
N ASN A 51 20.98 -27.07 38.62
CA ASN A 51 21.57 -27.13 39.97
C ASN A 51 22.15 -28.52 40.31
N ASP A 52 21.72 -29.58 39.61
CA ASP A 52 22.22 -30.95 39.82
C ASP A 52 23.30 -31.28 38.77
N SER A 53 24.56 -31.27 39.20
CA SER A 53 25.71 -31.53 38.32
C SER A 53 25.61 -32.86 37.58
N LYS A 54 25.05 -33.92 38.19
CA LYS A 54 24.92 -35.24 37.55
C LYS A 54 23.89 -35.22 36.43
N LYS A 55 22.72 -34.62 36.69
CA LYS A 55 21.66 -34.48 35.68
C LYS A 55 22.10 -33.56 34.55
N ARG A 56 22.78 -32.47 34.87
CA ARG A 56 23.32 -31.53 33.89
C ARG A 56 24.34 -32.21 32.96
N SER A 57 25.33 -32.91 33.50
CA SER A 57 26.34 -33.61 32.68
C SER A 57 25.75 -34.76 31.86
N SER A 58 24.63 -35.36 32.28
CA SER A 58 23.96 -36.43 31.51
C SER A 58 23.36 -35.95 30.18
N LEU A 59 23.13 -34.64 30.02
CA LEU A 59 22.57 -34.04 28.81
C LEU A 59 23.59 -33.88 27.68
N GLY A 60 24.89 -33.93 27.98
CA GLY A 60 25.94 -33.74 26.98
C GLY A 60 25.84 -32.39 26.26
N SER A 61 25.66 -32.41 24.93
CA SER A 61 25.55 -31.18 24.12
C SER A 61 24.26 -30.40 24.34
N GLU A 62 23.20 -31.04 24.85
CA GLU A 62 21.89 -30.41 25.07
C GLU A 62 21.85 -29.51 26.31
N GLU A 63 22.87 -29.58 27.19
CA GLU A 63 23.02 -28.71 28.35
C GLU A 63 22.95 -27.23 27.97
N TRP A 64 23.57 -26.85 26.85
CA TRP A 64 23.56 -25.45 26.39
C TRP A 64 22.17 -25.00 25.94
N THR A 65 21.41 -25.89 25.31
CA THR A 65 20.02 -25.62 24.94
C THR A 65 19.14 -25.42 26.18
N LEU A 66 19.40 -26.18 27.25
CA LEU A 66 18.73 -25.99 28.55
C LEU A 66 19.05 -24.61 29.15
N TYR A 67 20.31 -24.16 29.10
CA TYR A 67 20.67 -22.81 29.56
C TYR A 67 19.95 -21.71 28.77
N GLU A 68 19.82 -21.84 27.44
CA GLU A 68 19.06 -20.86 26.64
C GLU A 68 17.57 -20.85 27.01
N GLU A 69 16.98 -22.03 27.18
CA GLU A 69 15.58 -22.20 27.52
C GLU A 69 15.25 -21.65 28.92
N VAL A 70 16.10 -21.93 29.91
CA VAL A 70 16.00 -21.37 31.27
C VAL A 70 16.22 -19.87 31.27
N ALA A 71 17.17 -19.34 30.49
CA ALA A 71 17.38 -17.89 30.39
C ALA A 71 16.12 -17.17 29.89
N ILE A 72 15.48 -17.69 28.84
CA ILE A 72 14.23 -17.11 28.29
C ILE A 72 13.09 -17.19 29.32
N ALA A 73 12.92 -18.36 29.95
CA ALA A 73 11.90 -18.56 30.97
C ALA A 73 12.13 -17.65 32.20
N ALA A 74 13.37 -17.46 32.62
CA ALA A 74 13.75 -16.57 33.71
C ALA A 74 13.42 -15.10 33.38
N MET A 75 13.66 -14.65 32.14
CA MET A 75 13.29 -13.31 31.69
C MET A 75 11.76 -13.11 31.72
N ASP A 76 10.99 -14.08 31.24
CA ASP A 76 9.52 -14.06 31.29
C ASP A 76 8.98 -13.99 32.72
N CYS A 77 9.63 -14.67 33.67
CA CYS A 77 9.28 -14.66 35.09
C CYS A 77 9.93 -13.51 35.89
N GLN A 78 10.52 -12.51 35.23
CA GLN A 78 11.26 -11.39 35.84
C GLN A 78 12.37 -11.79 36.83
N SER A 79 12.91 -13.01 36.71
CA SER A 79 14.06 -13.50 37.46
C SER A 79 15.36 -13.13 36.75
N LEU A 80 15.67 -11.82 36.71
CA LEU A 80 16.74 -11.25 35.88
C LEU A 80 18.14 -11.72 36.28
N GLU A 81 18.40 -12.02 37.55
CA GLU A 81 19.70 -12.52 38.02
C GLU A 81 19.98 -13.92 37.47
N VAL A 82 18.99 -14.83 37.55
CA VAL A 82 19.10 -16.19 36.98
C VAL A 82 19.32 -16.12 35.47
N ALA A 83 18.60 -15.25 34.77
CA ALA A 83 18.76 -15.04 33.34
C ALA A 83 20.18 -14.55 33.01
N LYS A 84 20.70 -13.58 33.77
CA LYS A 84 22.05 -13.04 33.62
C LYS A 84 23.12 -14.10 33.84
N ASP A 85 22.96 -14.95 34.85
CA ASP A 85 23.90 -16.04 35.14
C ASP A 85 23.93 -17.07 34.01
N CYS A 86 22.77 -17.48 33.51
CA CYS A 86 22.68 -18.40 32.37
C CYS A 86 23.33 -17.82 31.11
N VAL A 87 23.06 -16.55 30.80
CA VAL A 87 23.66 -15.86 29.65
C VAL A 87 25.18 -15.71 29.81
N ASN A 88 25.68 -15.41 31.00
CA ASN A 88 27.12 -15.33 31.28
C ASN A 88 27.84 -16.67 31.08
N VAL A 89 27.22 -17.78 31.50
CA VAL A 89 27.75 -19.13 31.27
C VAL A 89 27.85 -19.41 29.77
N LEU A 90 26.79 -19.09 29.01
CA LEU A 90 26.76 -19.25 27.56
C LEU A 90 27.79 -18.38 26.84
N ARG A 91 27.96 -17.12 27.26
CA ARG A 91 28.95 -16.20 26.68
C ARG A 91 30.39 -16.66 26.90
N LYS A 92 30.70 -17.20 28.09
CA LYS A 92 32.03 -17.76 28.38
C LYS A 92 32.36 -18.94 27.48
N LYS A 93 31.36 -19.77 27.16
CA LYS A 93 31.54 -20.94 26.29
C LYS A 93 31.57 -20.56 24.80
N PHE A 94 30.75 -19.58 24.39
CA PHE A 94 30.56 -19.18 23.00
C PHE A 94 30.60 -17.65 22.82
N PRO A 95 31.80 -17.02 22.85
CA PRO A 95 31.93 -15.56 22.82
C PRO A 95 31.41 -14.89 21.54
N GLU A 96 31.55 -15.55 20.39
CA GLU A 96 31.16 -15.01 19.07
C GLU A 96 29.79 -15.54 18.58
N SER A 97 29.04 -16.22 19.45
CA SER A 97 27.76 -16.81 19.04
C SER A 97 26.67 -15.76 18.90
N LYS A 98 26.13 -15.62 17.69
CA LYS A 98 24.96 -14.77 17.40
C LYS A 98 23.73 -15.16 18.23
N ARG A 99 23.57 -16.44 18.59
CA ARG A 99 22.47 -16.90 19.46
C ARG A 99 22.59 -16.30 20.86
N VAL A 100 23.80 -16.27 21.40
CA VAL A 100 24.09 -15.68 22.72
C VAL A 100 23.93 -14.16 22.65
N GLY A 101 24.41 -13.51 21.58
CA GLY A 101 24.19 -12.07 21.36
C GLY A 101 22.71 -11.68 21.34
N ARG A 102 21.83 -12.50 20.74
CA ARG A 102 20.37 -12.29 20.82
C ARG A 102 19.85 -12.40 22.26
N LEU A 103 20.28 -13.40 23.01
CA LEU A 103 19.88 -13.56 24.42
C LEU A 103 20.35 -12.40 25.30
N GLU A 104 21.53 -11.85 25.04
CA GLU A 104 22.02 -10.64 25.71
C GLU A 104 21.13 -9.43 25.41
N ALA A 105 20.75 -9.23 24.14
CA ALA A 105 19.83 -8.16 23.74
C ALA A 105 18.44 -8.33 24.39
N LEU A 106 17.92 -9.56 24.44
CA LEU A 106 16.68 -9.90 25.16
C LEU A 106 16.78 -9.61 26.68
N LEU A 107 17.94 -9.86 27.29
CA LEU A 107 18.17 -9.56 28.71
C LEU A 107 18.19 -8.05 28.97
N LEU A 108 18.75 -7.25 28.05
CA LEU A 108 18.72 -5.79 28.12
C LEU A 108 17.29 -5.25 27.97
N GLU A 109 16.51 -5.84 27.07
CA GLU A 109 15.07 -5.57 26.91
C GLU A 109 14.30 -5.89 28.21
N ALA A 110 14.52 -7.06 28.80
CA ALA A 110 13.88 -7.47 30.06
C ALA A 110 14.26 -6.57 31.25
N LYS A 111 15.45 -5.97 31.24
CA LYS A 111 15.90 -4.97 32.23
C LYS A 111 15.28 -3.59 32.03
N GLY A 112 14.69 -3.32 30.86
CA GLY A 112 14.19 -2.00 30.48
C GLY A 112 15.26 -1.05 29.93
N SER A 113 16.47 -1.53 29.63
CA SER A 113 17.56 -0.74 29.01
C SER A 113 17.35 -0.64 27.49
N TRP A 114 16.30 0.07 27.09
CA TRP A 114 15.83 0.15 25.70
C TRP A 114 16.90 0.58 24.69
N GLY A 115 17.67 1.63 25.01
CA GLY A 115 18.68 2.17 24.10
C GLY A 115 19.88 1.24 23.88
N GLU A 116 20.27 0.47 24.92
CA GLU A 116 21.32 -0.53 24.79
C GLU A 116 20.83 -1.75 24.01
N ALA A 117 19.58 -2.17 24.25
CA ALA A 117 18.94 -3.24 23.51
C ALA A 117 18.84 -2.91 22.01
N GLU A 118 18.44 -1.68 21.65
CA GLU A 118 18.38 -1.26 20.25
C GLU A 118 19.76 -1.26 19.57
N LYS A 119 20.80 -0.81 20.26
CA LYS A 119 22.18 -0.87 19.75
C LYS A 119 22.62 -2.32 19.52
N ALA A 120 22.34 -3.20 20.48
CA ALA A 120 22.66 -4.63 20.36
C ALA A 120 21.91 -5.31 19.21
N TYR A 121 20.61 -5.02 19.02
CA TYR A 121 19.87 -5.54 17.88
C TYR A 121 20.36 -4.95 16.54
N SER A 122 20.78 -3.68 16.53
CA SER A 122 21.33 -3.04 15.32
C SER A 122 22.67 -3.66 14.91
N SER A 123 23.58 -3.90 15.84
CA SER A 123 24.85 -4.58 15.55
C SER A 123 24.63 -6.01 15.05
N LEU A 124 23.66 -6.74 15.60
CA LEU A 124 23.32 -8.08 15.11
C LEU A 124 22.78 -8.09 13.68
N LEU A 125 22.07 -7.03 13.27
CA LEU A 125 21.55 -6.87 11.92
C LEU A 125 22.61 -6.38 10.92
N GLU A 126 23.62 -5.63 11.36
CA GLU A 126 24.79 -5.31 10.52
C GLU A 126 25.53 -6.58 10.11
N ASP A 127 25.69 -7.53 11.05
CA ASP A 127 26.33 -8.82 10.80
C ASP A 127 25.45 -9.79 9.99
N ASN A 128 24.13 -9.71 10.13
CA ASN A 128 23.17 -10.51 9.38
C ASN A 128 21.86 -9.75 9.12
N PRO A 129 21.77 -9.04 7.98
CA PRO A 129 20.59 -8.25 7.64
C PRO A 129 19.30 -9.06 7.48
N PHE A 130 19.42 -10.39 7.29
CA PHE A 130 18.30 -11.28 7.00
C PHE A 130 17.79 -12.06 8.23
N ASP A 131 18.23 -11.75 9.45
CA ASP A 131 17.69 -12.38 10.67
C ASP A 131 16.28 -11.86 10.98
N GLN A 132 15.26 -12.64 10.57
CA GLN A 132 13.85 -12.32 10.80
C GLN A 132 13.49 -12.20 12.29
N VAL A 133 14.15 -12.97 13.17
CA VAL A 133 13.84 -12.97 14.60
C VAL A 133 14.23 -11.63 15.21
N VAL A 134 15.40 -11.11 14.83
CA VAL A 134 15.88 -9.81 15.34
C VAL A 134 15.01 -8.66 14.85
N HIS A 135 14.62 -8.66 13.57
CA HIS A 135 13.67 -7.66 13.04
C HIS A 135 12.34 -7.67 13.81
N LYS A 136 11.73 -8.84 14.02
CA LYS A 136 10.48 -8.97 14.78
C LYS A 136 10.63 -8.49 16.23
N ARG A 137 11.80 -8.74 16.86
CA ARG A 137 12.08 -8.26 18.22
C ARG A 137 12.24 -6.75 18.28
N ARG A 138 12.87 -6.10 17.30
CA ARG A 138 12.94 -4.63 17.22
C ARG A 138 11.56 -3.98 17.10
N VAL A 139 10.66 -4.58 16.33
CA VAL A 139 9.26 -4.12 16.26
C VAL A 139 8.58 -4.25 17.62
N ALA A 140 8.74 -5.39 18.30
CA ALA A 140 8.22 -5.59 19.66
C ALA A 140 8.79 -4.57 20.67
N LEU A 141 10.08 -4.26 20.58
CA LEU A 141 10.77 -3.25 21.39
C LEU A 141 10.14 -1.86 21.20
N ALA A 142 9.94 -1.44 19.95
CA ALA A 142 9.32 -0.14 19.63
C ALA A 142 7.87 -0.07 20.15
N LYS A 143 7.10 -1.16 20.03
CA LYS A 143 5.76 -1.26 20.62
C LYS A 143 5.77 -1.16 22.13
N ALA A 144 6.70 -1.84 22.81
CA ALA A 144 6.80 -1.81 24.27
C ALA A 144 7.11 -0.40 24.80
N GLN A 145 7.84 0.42 24.02
CA GLN A 145 8.10 1.83 24.33
C GLN A 145 6.90 2.74 24.04
N GLY A 146 5.82 2.24 23.42
CA GLY A 146 4.70 3.05 22.94
C GLY A 146 4.98 3.81 21.65
N ASN A 147 6.14 3.60 21.01
CA ASN A 147 6.48 4.24 19.74
C ASN A 147 5.90 3.45 18.56
N LEU A 148 4.59 3.59 18.36
CA LEU A 148 3.85 2.92 17.28
C LEU A 148 4.30 3.38 15.88
N SER A 149 4.68 4.65 15.72
CA SER A 149 5.24 5.19 14.47
C SER A 149 6.54 4.51 14.06
N GLY A 150 7.46 4.34 15.02
CA GLY A 150 8.72 3.63 14.78
C GLY A 150 8.47 2.15 14.45
N ALA A 151 7.52 1.51 15.14
CA ALA A 151 7.13 0.13 14.85
C ALA A 151 6.62 -0.04 13.41
N ILE A 152 5.83 0.91 12.90
CA ILE A 152 5.35 0.93 11.50
C ILE A 152 6.52 1.06 10.52
N GLU A 153 7.46 1.99 10.78
CA GLU A 153 8.63 2.17 9.92
C GLU A 153 9.46 0.88 9.84
N TRP A 154 9.74 0.26 10.99
CA TRP A 154 10.47 -1.01 11.05
C TRP A 154 9.71 -2.15 10.37
N LEU A 155 8.38 -2.24 10.52
CA LEU A 155 7.56 -3.25 9.85
C LEU A 155 7.55 -3.06 8.33
N ASN A 156 7.41 -1.84 7.84
CA ASN A 156 7.45 -1.58 6.39
C ASN A 156 8.81 -1.96 5.80
N LYS A 157 9.91 -1.56 6.44
CA LYS A 157 11.26 -1.96 6.03
C LYS A 157 11.46 -3.48 6.06
N TYR A 158 10.87 -4.15 7.06
CA TYR A 158 10.90 -5.60 7.16
C TYR A 158 10.12 -6.27 6.02
N LEU A 159 8.91 -5.80 5.73
CA LEU A 159 8.03 -6.32 4.68
C LEU A 159 8.57 -6.08 3.26
N GLU A 160 9.36 -5.01 3.04
CA GLU A 160 10.10 -4.81 1.79
C GLU A 160 11.06 -5.96 1.49
N THR A 161 11.64 -6.59 2.52
CA THR A 161 12.55 -7.73 2.38
C THR A 161 11.81 -9.06 2.46
N PHE A 162 10.82 -9.16 3.35
CA PHE A 162 10.11 -10.40 3.70
C PHE A 162 8.60 -10.29 3.45
N MET A 163 8.22 -10.01 2.20
CA MET A 163 6.83 -9.74 1.80
C MET A 163 5.84 -10.89 2.09
N ALA A 164 6.33 -12.13 2.20
CA ALA A 164 5.50 -13.31 2.45
C ALA A 164 5.20 -13.57 3.94
N ASP A 165 5.65 -12.70 4.85
CA ASP A 165 5.41 -12.88 6.29
C ASP A 165 4.02 -12.37 6.70
N HIS A 166 3.10 -13.31 6.85
CA HIS A 166 1.71 -13.08 7.25
C HIS A 166 1.57 -12.48 8.65
N ASP A 167 2.42 -12.89 9.60
CA ASP A 167 2.34 -12.39 10.97
C ASP A 167 2.71 -10.91 11.01
N ALA A 168 3.71 -10.50 10.23
CA ALA A 168 4.12 -9.10 10.11
C ALA A 168 3.06 -8.22 9.44
N TRP A 169 2.40 -8.70 8.37
CA TRP A 169 1.28 -7.99 7.75
C TRP A 169 0.11 -7.82 8.71
N ARG A 170 -0.23 -8.87 9.46
CA ARG A 170 -1.31 -8.83 10.46
C ARG A 170 -0.98 -7.84 11.58
N GLU A 171 0.25 -7.88 12.08
CA GLU A 171 0.73 -6.97 13.12
C GLU A 171 0.67 -5.50 12.65
N LEU A 172 1.10 -5.24 11.41
CA LEU A 172 1.00 -3.90 10.81
C LEU A 172 -0.45 -3.43 10.70
N ALA A 173 -1.36 -4.30 10.28
CA ALA A 173 -2.79 -3.98 10.20
C ALA A 173 -3.37 -3.63 11.58
N GLU A 174 -3.04 -4.40 12.63
CA GLU A 174 -3.50 -4.15 14.00
C GLU A 174 -2.97 -2.81 14.55
N ILE A 175 -1.71 -2.46 14.25
CA ILE A 175 -1.17 -1.16 14.63
C ILE A 175 -1.92 -0.04 13.89
N TYR A 176 -2.16 -0.18 12.58
CA TYR A 176 -2.94 0.81 11.83
C TYR A 176 -4.37 0.99 12.35
N VAL A 177 -5.04 -0.11 12.73
CA VAL A 177 -6.36 -0.03 13.38
C VAL A 177 -6.29 0.73 14.70
N SER A 178 -5.26 0.48 15.54
CA SER A 178 -5.11 1.20 16.81
C SER A 178 -4.85 2.70 16.64
N LEU A 179 -4.22 3.10 15.53
CA LEU A 179 -4.01 4.50 15.14
C LEU A 179 -5.18 5.10 14.32
N GLN A 180 -6.30 4.36 14.16
CA GLN A 180 -7.46 4.77 13.36
C GLN A 180 -7.16 5.00 11.87
N MET A 181 -6.05 4.44 11.37
CA MET A 181 -5.62 4.49 9.98
C MET A 181 -6.28 3.37 9.18
N TYR A 182 -7.61 3.38 9.12
CA TYR A 182 -8.41 2.26 8.61
C TYR A 182 -8.17 1.92 7.13
N LYS A 183 -7.82 2.91 6.30
CA LYS A 183 -7.53 2.68 4.86
C LYS A 183 -6.25 1.86 4.67
N GLN A 184 -5.22 2.16 5.45
CA GLN A 184 -3.95 1.44 5.45
C GLN A 184 -4.12 0.03 6.04
N ALA A 185 -4.91 -0.09 7.12
CA ALA A 185 -5.29 -1.39 7.67
C ALA A 185 -6.04 -2.26 6.66
N ALA A 186 -6.99 -1.67 5.91
CA ALA A 186 -7.73 -2.37 4.86
C ALA A 186 -6.78 -2.95 3.80
N PHE A 187 -5.81 -2.17 3.33
CA PHE A 187 -4.78 -2.64 2.39
C PHE A 187 -3.98 -3.83 2.94
N CYS A 188 -3.54 -3.78 4.20
CA CYS A 188 -2.82 -4.89 4.82
C CYS A 188 -3.66 -6.18 4.87
N TYR A 189 -4.96 -6.07 5.16
CA TYR A 189 -5.86 -7.23 5.17
C TYR A 189 -6.18 -7.75 3.77
N GLU A 190 -6.22 -6.89 2.74
CA GLU A 190 -6.33 -7.32 1.35
C GLU A 190 -5.14 -8.20 0.95
N GLU A 191 -3.90 -7.78 1.26
CA GLU A 191 -2.70 -8.57 1.01
C GLU A 191 -2.73 -9.93 1.75
N LEU A 192 -3.21 -9.95 3.00
CA LEU A 192 -3.38 -11.20 3.77
C LEU A 192 -4.42 -12.14 3.16
N ILE A 193 -5.55 -11.61 2.68
CA ILE A 193 -6.60 -12.40 2.03
C ILE A 193 -6.11 -12.93 0.68
N LEU A 194 -5.35 -12.13 -0.06
CA LEU A 194 -4.74 -12.54 -1.33
C LEU A 194 -3.77 -13.70 -1.14
N SER A 195 -2.98 -13.69 -0.06
CA SER A 195 -2.01 -14.75 0.21
C SER A 195 -2.63 -16.00 0.86
N GLN A 196 -3.61 -15.83 1.77
CA GLN A 196 -4.28 -16.92 2.48
C GLN A 196 -5.81 -16.73 2.50
N PRO A 197 -6.51 -17.03 1.40
CA PRO A 197 -7.95 -16.81 1.27
C PRO A 197 -8.79 -17.75 2.15
N THR A 198 -8.23 -18.85 2.64
CA THR A 198 -8.95 -19.86 3.44
C THR A 198 -9.04 -19.52 4.92
N VAL A 199 -8.32 -18.51 5.40
CA VAL A 199 -8.28 -18.17 6.84
C VAL A 199 -9.44 -17.24 7.20
N PRO A 200 -10.44 -17.69 7.98
CA PRO A 200 -11.64 -16.88 8.24
C PRO A 200 -11.38 -15.60 9.04
N LEU A 201 -10.29 -15.58 9.83
CA LEU A 201 -9.91 -14.46 10.68
C LEU A 201 -9.61 -13.20 9.86
N PHE A 202 -8.97 -13.34 8.69
CA PHE A 202 -8.61 -12.20 7.85
C PHE A 202 -9.83 -11.59 7.18
N HIS A 203 -10.76 -12.43 6.70
CA HIS A 203 -12.06 -11.98 6.17
C HIS A 203 -12.87 -11.23 7.24
N LEU A 204 -12.86 -11.73 8.47
CA LEU A 204 -13.58 -11.10 9.58
C LEU A 204 -13.00 -9.73 9.94
N ALA A 205 -11.68 -9.65 10.11
CA ALA A 205 -11.00 -8.41 10.46
C ALA A 205 -11.13 -7.36 9.34
N TYR A 206 -11.03 -7.76 8.07
CA TYR A 206 -11.27 -6.89 6.94
C TYR A 206 -12.70 -6.35 6.91
N ALA A 207 -13.69 -7.21 7.15
CA ALA A 207 -15.09 -6.81 7.24
C ALA A 207 -15.35 -5.82 8.40
N ASP A 208 -14.72 -6.03 9.56
CA ASP A 208 -14.78 -5.10 10.70
C ASP A 208 -14.21 -3.71 10.32
N VAL A 209 -13.07 -3.68 9.63
CA VAL A 209 -12.44 -2.42 9.16
C VAL A 209 -13.31 -1.72 8.13
N LEU A 210 -13.84 -2.45 7.15
CA LEU A 210 -14.74 -1.89 6.12
C LEU A 210 -16.05 -1.36 6.71
N TYR A 211 -16.64 -2.08 7.67
CA TYR A 211 -17.82 -1.60 8.39
C TYR A 211 -17.52 -0.30 9.13
N THR A 212 -16.36 -0.20 9.77
CA THR A 212 -15.92 0.99 10.51
C THR A 212 -15.65 2.18 9.58
N LEU A 213 -15.09 1.94 8.39
CA LEU A 213 -14.91 2.98 7.36
C LEU A 213 -16.24 3.59 6.90
N GLY A 214 -17.32 2.81 6.94
CA GLY A 214 -18.66 3.26 6.55
C GLY A 214 -18.79 3.57 5.06
N GLY A 215 -19.98 4.05 4.66
CA GLY A 215 -20.32 4.27 3.25
C GLY A 215 -20.98 3.05 2.61
N LEU A 216 -21.87 3.28 1.65
CA LEU A 216 -22.74 2.23 1.09
C LEU A 216 -21.94 1.08 0.44
N GLU A 217 -20.91 1.41 -0.33
CA GLU A 217 -20.05 0.43 -1.01
C GLU A 217 -19.25 -0.43 -0.03
N ASN A 218 -18.66 0.20 0.99
CA ASN A 218 -17.91 -0.51 2.03
C ASN A 218 -18.82 -1.38 2.88
N LEU A 219 -20.03 -0.94 3.22
CA LEU A 219 -21.01 -1.74 3.97
C LEU A 219 -21.48 -2.96 3.16
N GLN A 220 -21.74 -2.79 1.86
CA GLN A 220 -22.07 -3.90 0.98
C GLN A 220 -20.92 -4.90 0.86
N THR A 221 -19.69 -4.40 0.79
CA THR A 221 -18.47 -5.23 0.71
C THR A 221 -18.21 -5.95 2.04
N ALA A 222 -18.31 -5.26 3.18
CA ALA A 222 -18.21 -5.84 4.51
C ALA A 222 -19.21 -6.99 4.69
N ARG A 223 -20.47 -6.82 4.25
CA ARG A 223 -21.48 -7.88 4.27
C ARG A 223 -21.05 -9.13 3.50
N LYS A 224 -20.42 -8.97 2.34
CA LYS A 224 -19.88 -10.10 1.55
C LYS A 224 -18.78 -10.84 2.30
N TYR A 225 -17.84 -10.10 2.90
CA TYR A 225 -16.73 -10.71 3.66
C TYR A 225 -17.19 -11.35 4.97
N TYR A 226 -18.18 -10.79 5.68
CA TYR A 226 -18.81 -11.49 6.81
C TYR A 226 -19.49 -12.80 6.37
N SER A 227 -20.14 -12.81 5.20
CA SER A 227 -20.75 -14.02 4.65
C SER A 227 -19.68 -15.08 4.31
N SER A 228 -18.58 -14.66 3.69
CA SER A 228 -17.40 -15.51 3.45
C SER A 228 -16.85 -16.11 4.75
N THR A 229 -16.73 -15.34 5.83
CA THR A 229 -16.31 -15.85 7.15
C THR A 229 -17.26 -16.93 7.67
N ILE A 230 -18.58 -16.78 7.48
CA ILE A 230 -19.58 -17.76 7.91
C ILE A 230 -19.42 -19.05 7.10
N ASP A 231 -19.26 -18.95 5.79
CA ASP A 231 -19.05 -20.10 4.90
C ASP A 231 -17.78 -20.87 5.28
N LEU A 232 -16.66 -20.16 5.48
CA LEU A 232 -15.38 -20.76 5.86
C LEU A 232 -15.40 -21.39 7.26
N THR A 233 -16.27 -20.92 8.17
CA THR A 233 -16.40 -21.47 9.54
C THR A 233 -17.54 -22.48 9.69
N GLY A 234 -18.26 -22.79 8.61
CA GLY A 234 -19.41 -23.69 8.64
C GLY A 234 -20.56 -23.17 9.51
N GLY A 235 -20.78 -21.85 9.53
CA GLY A 235 -21.90 -21.23 10.22
C GLY A 235 -21.72 -20.96 11.71
N LYS A 236 -20.52 -21.17 12.27
CA LYS A 236 -20.28 -21.11 13.73
C LYS A 236 -19.75 -19.77 14.24
N ASN A 237 -19.42 -18.83 13.35
CA ASN A 237 -18.84 -17.55 13.76
C ASN A 237 -19.93 -16.54 14.15
N THR A 238 -20.15 -16.41 15.46
CA THR A 238 -21.11 -15.45 16.03
C THR A 238 -20.83 -14.00 15.64
N ARG A 239 -19.55 -13.58 15.61
CA ARG A 239 -19.19 -12.18 15.30
C ARG A 239 -19.56 -11.83 13.85
N ALA A 240 -19.34 -12.75 12.92
CA ALA A 240 -19.74 -12.54 11.52
C ALA A 240 -21.26 -12.48 11.35
N LEU A 241 -22.02 -13.32 12.08
CA LEU A 241 -23.49 -13.29 12.08
C LEU A 241 -24.04 -11.94 12.59
N PHE A 242 -23.45 -11.40 13.65
CA PHE A 242 -23.77 -10.04 14.11
C PHE A 242 -23.39 -8.99 13.07
N GLY A 243 -22.21 -9.10 12.46
CA GLY A 243 -21.74 -8.21 11.39
C GLY A 243 -22.72 -8.13 10.21
N ILE A 244 -23.29 -9.26 9.78
CA ILE A 244 -24.35 -9.28 8.75
C ILE A 244 -25.60 -8.52 9.19
N CYS A 245 -26.07 -8.73 10.42
CA CYS A 245 -27.24 -8.04 10.93
C CYS A 245 -27.02 -6.52 10.98
N LEU A 246 -25.83 -6.10 11.45
CA LEU A 246 -25.44 -4.69 11.53
C LEU A 246 -25.31 -4.05 10.15
N CYS A 247 -24.60 -4.70 9.21
CA CYS A 247 -24.46 -4.21 7.83
C CYS A 247 -25.82 -4.08 7.16
N THR A 248 -26.70 -5.07 7.32
CA THR A 248 -28.02 -5.07 6.68
C THR A 248 -28.91 -3.95 7.23
N SER A 249 -28.89 -3.74 8.56
CA SER A 249 -29.58 -2.62 9.19
C SER A 249 -29.02 -1.27 8.71
N ALA A 250 -27.70 -1.11 8.65
CA ALA A 250 -27.06 0.11 8.17
C ALA A 250 -27.42 0.40 6.70
N ILE A 251 -27.33 -0.60 5.81
CA ILE A 251 -27.72 -0.47 4.40
C ILE A 251 -29.21 -0.12 4.25
N ALA A 252 -30.09 -0.71 5.07
CA ALA A 252 -31.52 -0.39 5.07
C ALA A 252 -31.81 1.07 5.47
N GLN A 253 -30.99 1.66 6.34
CA GLN A 253 -31.11 3.08 6.70
C GLN A 253 -30.66 4.00 5.56
N PHE A 254 -29.55 3.67 4.86
CA PHE A 254 -29.07 4.44 3.72
C PHE A 254 -29.97 4.34 2.47
N SER A 255 -30.79 3.28 2.36
CA SER A 255 -31.70 3.05 1.23
C SER A 255 -33.10 3.65 1.41
N LYS A 256 -33.43 4.23 2.57
CA LYS A 256 -34.68 5.00 2.75
C LYS A 256 -34.68 6.24 1.86
N GLY A 257 -35.24 6.10 0.66
CA GLY A 257 -35.39 7.18 -0.33
C GLY A 257 -34.88 6.85 -1.75
N ARG A 258 -34.29 5.67 -2.00
CA ARG A 258 -33.88 5.23 -3.34
C ARG A 258 -34.61 3.94 -3.75
N ASN A 259 -34.91 3.82 -5.04
CA ASN A 259 -35.73 2.74 -5.62
C ASN A 259 -35.24 1.33 -5.24
N LYS A 260 -36.21 0.45 -4.99
CA LYS A 260 -36.05 -0.97 -4.65
C LYS A 260 -35.42 -1.75 -5.81
N GLU A 261 -34.13 -2.05 -5.75
CA GLU A 261 -33.54 -3.12 -6.57
C GLU A 261 -32.96 -4.30 -5.75
N ASP A 262 -32.74 -4.17 -4.43
CA ASP A 262 -32.18 -5.27 -3.64
C ASP A 262 -33.26 -6.12 -2.95
N LYS A 263 -33.85 -7.07 -3.69
CA LYS A 263 -34.81 -8.06 -3.15
C LYS A 263 -34.17 -9.11 -2.21
N ASP A 264 -32.85 -9.28 -2.23
CA ASP A 264 -32.15 -10.34 -1.47
C ASP A 264 -31.73 -9.92 -0.03
N CYS A 265 -31.91 -8.65 0.31
CA CYS A 265 -31.44 -8.04 1.57
C CYS A 265 -32.13 -8.56 2.86
N PRO A 266 -33.48 -8.79 2.90
CA PRO A 266 -34.18 -9.18 4.13
C PRO A 266 -33.93 -10.63 4.56
N ASP A 267 -33.75 -11.54 3.60
CA ASP A 267 -33.70 -12.98 3.86
C ASP A 267 -32.42 -13.37 4.62
N LEU A 268 -31.27 -12.80 4.24
CA LEU A 268 -29.98 -13.07 4.88
C LEU A 268 -29.96 -12.61 6.36
N GLN A 269 -30.57 -11.46 6.67
CA GLN A 269 -30.68 -10.97 8.04
C GLN A 269 -31.57 -11.89 8.89
N SER A 270 -32.67 -12.38 8.32
CA SER A 270 -33.58 -13.30 9.02
C SER A 270 -32.88 -14.62 9.37
N LEU A 271 -32.09 -15.17 8.44
CA LEU A 271 -31.30 -16.39 8.63
C LEU A 271 -30.20 -16.20 9.67
N ALA A 272 -29.47 -15.08 9.60
CA ALA A 272 -28.42 -14.76 10.57
C ALA A 272 -29.01 -14.58 11.99
N THR A 273 -30.16 -13.92 12.11
CA THR A 273 -30.87 -13.74 13.39
C THR A 273 -31.33 -15.08 13.94
N ALA A 274 -31.92 -15.95 13.12
CA ALA A 274 -32.35 -17.28 13.53
C ALA A 274 -31.19 -18.17 14.01
N ALA A 275 -30.03 -18.09 13.33
CA ALA A 275 -28.82 -18.79 13.74
C ALA A 275 -28.29 -18.29 15.09
N LEU A 276 -28.25 -16.96 15.29
CA LEU A 276 -27.87 -16.35 16.57
C LEU A 276 -28.83 -16.74 17.71
N GLU A 277 -30.14 -16.74 17.47
CA GLU A 277 -31.13 -17.17 18.46
C GLU A 277 -30.94 -18.63 18.87
N LYS A 278 -30.64 -19.52 17.91
CA LYS A 278 -30.37 -20.94 18.17
C LYS A 278 -29.13 -21.11 19.06
N GLU A 279 -28.04 -20.40 18.77
CA GLU A 279 -26.79 -20.50 19.52
C GLU A 279 -26.93 -19.94 20.95
N TYR A 280 -27.63 -18.83 21.12
CA TYR A 280 -27.92 -18.27 22.45
C TYR A 280 -28.86 -19.15 23.27
N LYS A 281 -29.87 -19.79 22.66
CA LYS A 281 -30.72 -20.77 23.38
C LYS A 281 -29.90 -21.91 23.96
N GLN A 282 -28.85 -22.34 23.27
CA GLN A 282 -27.99 -23.43 23.73
C GLN A 282 -26.99 -23.01 24.80
N ARG A 283 -26.43 -21.79 24.73
CA ARG A 283 -25.36 -21.34 25.65
C ARG A 283 -25.84 -20.49 26.83
N ALA A 284 -26.95 -19.78 26.69
CA ALA A 284 -27.47 -18.84 27.69
C ALA A 284 -28.98 -18.59 27.50
N SER A 285 -29.81 -19.58 27.85
CA SER A 285 -31.28 -19.50 27.78
C SER A 285 -31.87 -18.28 28.48
N ASP A 286 -31.26 -17.88 29.60
CA ASP A 286 -31.80 -16.86 30.51
C ASP A 286 -31.64 -15.44 29.96
N LYS A 287 -30.80 -15.25 28.92
CA LYS A 287 -30.51 -13.95 28.29
C LYS A 287 -31.25 -13.72 26.97
N LEU A 288 -32.14 -14.63 26.55
CA LEU A 288 -32.80 -14.56 25.24
C LEU A 288 -33.66 -13.31 25.04
N THR A 289 -34.39 -12.92 26.08
CA THR A 289 -35.28 -11.75 26.07
C THR A 289 -34.47 -10.46 25.92
N GLY A 290 -33.29 -10.39 26.55
CA GLY A 290 -32.33 -9.29 26.43
C GLY A 290 -31.65 -9.24 25.06
N GLN A 291 -31.39 -10.37 24.41
CA GLN A 291 -30.75 -10.42 23.08
C GLN A 291 -31.68 -9.92 21.96
N ARG A 292 -32.95 -10.30 21.94
CA ARG A 292 -33.93 -9.76 20.98
C ARG A 292 -34.08 -8.25 21.13
N PHE A 293 -34.05 -7.78 22.37
CA PHE A 293 -34.02 -6.36 22.67
C PHE A 293 -32.69 -5.74 22.25
N ALA A 294 -31.54 -6.38 22.46
CA ALA A 294 -30.20 -5.91 22.09
C ALA A 294 -29.93 -5.90 20.58
N ILE A 295 -30.48 -6.82 19.78
CA ILE A 295 -30.34 -6.77 18.31
C ILE A 295 -31.18 -5.61 17.76
N ARG A 296 -32.41 -5.44 18.27
CA ARG A 296 -33.26 -4.28 17.93
C ARG A 296 -32.68 -2.96 18.48
N SER A 297 -32.11 -2.97 19.68
CA SER A 297 -31.59 -1.77 20.34
C SER A 297 -30.17 -1.44 19.92
N ALA A 298 -29.32 -2.38 19.51
CA ALA A 298 -28.04 -2.10 18.84
C ALA A 298 -28.28 -1.47 17.48
N SER A 299 -29.32 -1.89 16.76
CA SER A 299 -29.79 -1.20 15.54
C SER A 299 -30.19 0.28 15.79
N VAL A 300 -30.57 0.63 17.03
CA VAL A 300 -31.04 1.97 17.45
C VAL A 300 -29.97 2.75 18.24
N MET A 301 -29.11 2.09 19.00
CA MET A 301 -27.96 2.65 19.71
C MET A 301 -26.81 2.92 18.75
N ASP A 302 -26.59 2.08 17.74
CA ASP A 302 -25.72 2.44 16.61
C ASP A 302 -26.36 3.52 15.76
N ALA A 303 -27.70 3.60 15.66
CA ALA A 303 -28.32 4.76 15.03
C ALA A 303 -27.93 6.04 15.78
N LYS A 304 -27.97 6.04 17.12
CA LYS A 304 -27.50 7.15 17.98
C LYS A 304 -25.99 7.29 18.06
N PHE A 305 -25.19 6.24 17.97
CA PHE A 305 -23.73 6.30 17.99
C PHE A 305 -23.21 6.77 16.63
N MET A 306 -23.85 6.40 15.52
CA MET A 306 -23.66 7.00 14.20
C MET A 306 -24.23 8.42 14.14
N GLU A 307 -25.32 8.73 14.85
CA GLU A 307 -25.81 10.11 15.03
C GLU A 307 -24.89 10.94 15.92
N CYS A 308 -24.23 10.33 16.92
CA CYS A 308 -23.26 10.94 17.81
C CYS A 308 -21.87 11.06 17.17
N VAL A 309 -21.48 10.14 16.30
CA VAL A 309 -20.35 10.31 15.38
C VAL A 309 -20.70 11.42 14.39
N LYS A 310 -21.94 11.50 13.89
CA LYS A 310 -22.43 12.67 13.14
C LYS A 310 -22.47 13.95 13.97
N SER A 311 -22.65 13.92 15.30
CA SER A 311 -22.78 15.12 16.14
C SER A 311 -21.49 15.57 16.83
N GLY A 312 -20.58 14.64 17.12
CA GLY A 312 -19.21 14.88 17.60
C GLY A 312 -18.22 15.14 16.45
N CYS A 313 -18.56 14.69 15.25
CA CYS A 313 -17.98 15.14 13.99
C CYS A 313 -19.01 15.95 13.19
N ARG A 314 -19.65 16.95 13.82
CA ARG A 314 -20.28 18.05 13.06
C ARG A 314 -19.19 19.00 12.55
N GLU A 315 -18.39 18.52 11.62
CA GLU A 315 -18.24 19.31 10.40
C GLU A 315 -19.44 18.91 9.54
N GLU A 316 -20.24 19.86 9.09
CA GLU A 316 -21.35 19.58 8.18
C GLU A 316 -20.83 18.83 6.95
N GLN A 317 -21.01 17.51 6.92
CA GLN A 317 -20.93 16.73 5.69
C GLN A 317 -22.18 17.04 4.88
N GLU A 318 -22.19 18.22 4.25
CA GLU A 318 -22.90 18.40 2.99
C GLU A 318 -22.40 17.34 2.01
N ASP A 319 -23.31 16.63 1.34
CA ASP A 319 -22.99 15.61 0.34
C ASP A 319 -21.86 16.10 -0.58
N PHE A 320 -20.72 15.42 -0.56
CA PHE A 320 -19.52 15.82 -1.30
C PHE A 320 -19.81 16.03 -2.80
N LYS A 321 -20.73 15.23 -3.36
CA LYS A 321 -21.24 15.35 -4.75
C LYS A 321 -21.99 16.66 -5.02
N GLY A 322 -22.68 17.25 -4.04
CA GLY A 322 -23.38 18.53 -4.18
C GLY A 322 -22.43 19.73 -4.24
N LYS A 323 -21.20 19.56 -3.70
CA LYS A 323 -20.11 20.52 -3.77
C LYS A 323 -19.22 20.35 -4.98
N GLU A 324 -19.41 19.35 -5.83
CA GLU A 324 -18.58 19.15 -7.00
C GLU A 324 -19.13 19.88 -8.23
N ARG A 325 -18.22 20.42 -9.03
CA ARG A 325 -18.49 20.96 -10.37
C ARG A 325 -17.75 20.06 -11.36
N GLY A 326 -18.45 19.55 -12.37
CA GLY A 326 -17.82 18.87 -13.49
C GLY A 326 -17.25 19.89 -14.46
N GLU A 327 -15.96 19.76 -14.77
CA GLU A 327 -15.28 20.53 -15.81
C GLU A 327 -14.86 19.59 -16.94
N GLU A 328 -14.99 20.06 -18.18
CA GLU A 328 -14.67 19.33 -19.40
C GLU A 328 -13.21 19.57 -19.78
N GLU A 329 -12.46 18.50 -20.04
CA GLU A 329 -11.05 18.57 -20.39
C GLU A 329 -10.87 18.60 -21.90
N SER A 330 -10.16 19.61 -22.39
CA SER A 330 -9.86 19.78 -23.81
C SER A 330 -8.42 19.40 -24.12
N ALA A 331 -8.24 18.52 -25.11
CA ALA A 331 -6.97 18.17 -25.70
C ALA A 331 -6.44 19.29 -26.63
N PRO A 332 -5.11 19.39 -26.80
CA PRO A 332 -4.47 20.26 -27.79
C PRO A 332 -4.97 20.04 -29.23
N SER A 333 -4.90 21.07 -30.08
CA SER A 333 -5.25 21.00 -31.52
C SER A 333 -4.47 19.97 -32.34
N GLY A 334 -3.38 19.40 -31.80
CA GLY A 334 -2.60 18.35 -32.44
C GLY A 334 -3.27 16.97 -32.46
N PHE A 335 -4.40 16.80 -31.78
CA PHE A 335 -5.18 15.55 -31.72
C PHE A 335 -6.53 15.70 -32.43
N THR A 336 -7.05 14.61 -32.99
CA THR A 336 -8.33 14.62 -33.71
C THR A 336 -9.53 14.78 -32.77
N VAL A 337 -9.52 14.11 -31.62
CA VAL A 337 -10.55 14.23 -30.58
C VAL A 337 -10.11 15.28 -29.56
N LYS A 338 -10.94 16.31 -29.37
CA LYS A 338 -10.69 17.39 -28.41
C LYS A 338 -11.22 17.06 -27.01
N ASP A 339 -12.31 16.33 -26.91
CA ASP A 339 -12.91 16.00 -25.61
C ASP A 339 -12.25 14.78 -25.00
N ILE A 340 -11.53 14.97 -23.89
CA ILE A 340 -10.84 13.88 -23.18
C ILE A 340 -11.78 13.20 -22.19
N GLY A 341 -12.61 13.99 -21.51
CA GLY A 341 -13.46 13.54 -20.43
C GLY A 341 -13.92 14.66 -19.52
N ARG A 342 -14.50 14.29 -18.38
CA ARG A 342 -14.98 15.20 -17.35
C ARG A 342 -14.30 14.89 -16.02
N THR A 343 -13.75 15.91 -15.40
CA THR A 343 -13.19 15.81 -14.04
C THR A 343 -14.03 16.59 -13.06
N LEU A 344 -14.22 15.99 -11.88
CA LEU A 344 -14.92 16.62 -10.77
C LEU A 344 -13.91 17.43 -9.93
N VAL A 345 -14.28 18.66 -9.60
CA VAL A 345 -13.57 19.51 -8.65
C VAL A 345 -14.52 20.01 -7.58
N THR A 346 -14.04 20.12 -6.35
CA THR A 346 -14.77 20.81 -5.28
C THR A 346 -14.98 22.28 -5.62
N ARG A 347 -16.18 22.80 -5.37
CA ARG A 347 -16.53 24.21 -5.56
C ARG A 347 -15.60 25.10 -4.74
N THR A 348 -15.30 26.27 -5.28
CA THR A 348 -14.51 27.31 -4.58
C THR A 348 -15.17 27.64 -3.24
N GLN A 349 -14.43 27.44 -2.15
CA GLN A 349 -14.86 27.76 -0.79
C GLN A 349 -13.73 28.48 -0.05
N GLY A 350 -14.04 29.65 0.51
CA GLY A 350 -13.06 30.47 1.22
C GLY A 350 -11.87 30.86 0.34
N THR A 351 -10.65 30.56 0.80
CA THR A 351 -9.39 30.86 0.11
C THR A 351 -8.96 29.80 -0.90
N LYS A 352 -9.69 28.68 -1.04
CA LYS A 352 -9.36 27.60 -1.97
C LYS A 352 -10.15 27.75 -3.27
N ILE A 353 -9.49 28.23 -4.31
CA ILE A 353 -10.06 28.40 -5.63
C ILE A 353 -10.06 27.05 -6.38
N ALA A 354 -11.22 26.64 -6.91
CA ALA A 354 -11.36 25.38 -7.65
C ALA A 354 -10.44 25.30 -8.88
N SER A 355 -10.29 26.40 -9.61
CA SER A 355 -9.43 26.47 -10.80
C SER A 355 -7.95 26.26 -10.47
N GLU A 356 -7.45 26.79 -9.35
CA GLU A 356 -6.07 26.54 -8.89
C GLU A 356 -5.86 25.08 -8.52
N GLY A 357 -6.87 24.44 -7.91
CA GLY A 357 -6.84 23.02 -7.56
C GLY A 357 -6.87 22.07 -8.76
N LEU A 358 -7.34 22.53 -9.92
CA LEU A 358 -7.34 21.79 -11.19
C LEU A 358 -6.06 21.99 -11.99
N LYS A 359 -5.47 23.18 -11.94
CA LYS A 359 -4.20 23.45 -12.59
C LYS A 359 -3.15 22.47 -12.11
N HIS A 360 -2.28 22.09 -13.04
CA HIS A 360 -1.17 21.17 -12.84
C HIS A 360 -1.52 19.70 -12.55
N ARG A 361 -2.80 19.32 -12.56
CA ARG A 361 -3.20 17.90 -12.64
C ARG A 361 -2.74 17.30 -13.96
N VAL A 362 -2.39 16.02 -13.93
CA VAL A 362 -1.91 15.29 -15.12
C VAL A 362 -2.89 14.16 -15.41
N PHE A 363 -3.47 14.19 -16.61
CA PHE A 363 -4.39 13.21 -17.14
C PHE A 363 -3.65 12.24 -18.06
N GLU A 364 -3.91 10.94 -17.92
CA GLU A 364 -3.29 9.90 -18.74
C GLU A 364 -4.36 9.28 -19.65
N VAL A 365 -4.22 9.48 -20.96
CA VAL A 365 -5.19 9.10 -21.98
C VAL A 365 -4.54 8.18 -23.01
N SER A 366 -5.28 7.24 -23.57
CA SER A 366 -4.81 6.42 -24.69
C SER A 366 -4.72 7.27 -25.96
N LEU A 367 -3.70 7.05 -26.79
CA LEU A 367 -3.63 7.68 -28.10
C LEU A 367 -4.73 7.16 -29.05
N ALA A 368 -5.21 5.93 -28.85
CA ALA A 368 -6.33 5.41 -29.63
C ALA A 368 -7.59 6.27 -29.44
N ASP A 369 -7.91 6.65 -28.19
CA ASP A 369 -9.07 7.48 -27.89
C ASP A 369 -8.93 8.91 -28.44
N LEU A 370 -7.70 9.42 -28.56
CA LEU A 370 -7.42 10.76 -29.09
C LEU A 370 -7.42 10.84 -30.63
N GLN A 371 -7.14 9.72 -31.31
CA GLN A 371 -6.93 9.68 -32.77
C GLN A 371 -7.94 8.78 -33.50
N ASN A 372 -8.76 8.01 -32.77
CA ASN A 372 -9.66 6.96 -33.27
C ASN A 372 -8.95 5.81 -34.02
N ASP A 373 -7.65 5.61 -33.74
CA ASP A 373 -6.82 4.56 -34.34
C ASP A 373 -6.39 3.52 -33.30
N GLU A 374 -6.96 2.32 -33.35
CA GLU A 374 -6.70 1.21 -32.42
C GLU A 374 -5.25 0.69 -32.46
N ASP A 375 -4.57 0.82 -33.60
CA ASP A 375 -3.16 0.40 -33.75
C ASP A 375 -2.23 1.12 -32.77
N HIS A 376 -2.63 2.28 -32.26
CA HIS A 376 -1.87 3.11 -31.34
C HIS A 376 -2.34 3.01 -29.88
N ALA A 377 -3.22 2.07 -29.53
CA ALA A 377 -3.76 1.90 -28.17
C ALA A 377 -2.71 1.66 -27.08
N PHE A 378 -1.54 1.12 -27.44
CA PHE A 378 -0.45 0.87 -26.48
C PHE A 378 0.30 2.13 -26.03
N ARG A 379 -0.05 3.31 -26.56
CA ARG A 379 0.60 4.58 -26.25
C ARG A 379 -0.30 5.39 -25.35
N LYS A 380 0.26 5.81 -24.21
CA LYS A 380 -0.40 6.67 -23.26
C LYS A 380 0.21 8.06 -23.30
N ILE A 381 -0.63 9.06 -23.47
CA ILE A 381 -0.26 10.47 -23.48
C ILE A 381 -0.62 11.08 -22.13
N ARG A 382 0.31 11.85 -21.59
CA ARG A 382 0.13 12.61 -20.35
C ARG A 382 -0.11 14.06 -20.71
N LEU A 383 -1.29 14.56 -20.38
CA LEU A 383 -1.70 15.93 -20.61
C LEU A 383 -1.81 16.63 -19.25
N ARG A 384 -1.18 17.79 -19.09
CA ARG A 384 -1.23 18.57 -17.84
C ARG A 384 -2.20 19.73 -18.02
N ALA A 385 -3.11 19.93 -17.08
CA ALA A 385 -3.94 21.12 -17.01
C ALA A 385 -3.07 22.36 -16.77
N GLU A 386 -3.12 23.35 -17.65
CA GLU A 386 -2.41 24.61 -17.48
C GLU A 386 -3.35 25.76 -17.13
N ASP A 387 -4.49 25.85 -17.82
CA ASP A 387 -5.47 26.90 -17.58
C ASP A 387 -6.91 26.38 -17.59
N VAL A 388 -7.79 27.14 -16.94
CA VAL A 388 -9.23 26.81 -16.81
C VAL A 388 -10.04 27.99 -17.32
N GLN A 389 -10.78 27.77 -18.41
CA GLN A 389 -11.70 28.74 -19.01
C GLN A 389 -13.14 28.33 -18.74
N GLY A 390 -13.74 28.92 -17.70
CA GLY A 390 -15.15 28.71 -17.38
C GLY A 390 -15.48 27.28 -16.94
N ARG A 391 -15.79 26.39 -17.88
CA ARG A 391 -16.00 24.94 -17.65
C ARG A 391 -14.97 24.07 -18.37
N ASN A 392 -14.13 24.67 -19.23
CA ASN A 392 -13.18 23.94 -20.07
C ASN A 392 -11.79 24.06 -19.46
N VAL A 393 -11.12 22.92 -19.30
CA VAL A 393 -9.72 22.85 -18.85
C VAL A 393 -8.83 22.68 -20.06
N LEU A 394 -7.96 23.66 -20.29
CA LEU A 394 -6.97 23.62 -21.36
C LEU A 394 -5.76 22.81 -20.88
N THR A 395 -5.46 21.74 -21.61
CA THR A 395 -4.35 20.85 -21.29
C THR A 395 -3.19 21.02 -22.26
N ASN A 396 -1.96 20.78 -21.79
CA ASN A 396 -0.76 20.80 -22.61
C ASN A 396 -0.03 19.45 -22.53
N PHE A 397 0.74 19.10 -23.55
CA PHE A 397 1.51 17.87 -23.57
C PHE A 397 2.58 17.87 -22.48
N TRP A 398 2.54 16.88 -21.58
CA TRP A 398 3.51 16.75 -20.47
C TRP A 398 4.45 15.56 -20.62
N GLY A 399 4.01 14.51 -21.33
CA GLY A 399 4.84 13.36 -21.61
C GLY A 399 4.10 12.24 -22.31
N MET A 400 4.86 11.19 -22.62
CA MET A 400 4.34 9.99 -23.29
C MET A 400 4.94 8.75 -22.64
N SER A 401 4.17 7.68 -22.54
CA SER A 401 4.60 6.38 -22.03
C SER A 401 3.94 5.22 -22.76
N PHE A 402 4.63 4.09 -22.80
CA PHE A 402 4.05 2.83 -23.26
C PHE A 402 3.22 2.15 -22.17
N THR A 403 2.23 1.37 -22.59
CA THR A 403 1.54 0.42 -21.71
C THR A 403 2.48 -0.73 -21.31
N THR A 404 2.22 -1.35 -20.15
CA THR A 404 3.10 -2.38 -19.57
C THR A 404 3.03 -3.70 -20.35
N ASP A 405 1.84 -4.05 -20.85
CA ASP A 405 1.55 -5.18 -21.73
C ASP A 405 2.36 -5.11 -23.03
N LYS A 406 2.33 -4.00 -23.76
CA LYS A 406 3.09 -3.84 -24.99
C LYS A 406 4.59 -3.97 -24.75
N LEU A 407 5.12 -3.31 -23.71
CA LEU A 407 6.54 -3.41 -23.37
C LEU A 407 6.94 -4.87 -23.09
N ARG A 408 6.15 -5.61 -22.29
CA ARG A 408 6.38 -7.03 -21.99
C ARG A 408 6.28 -7.92 -23.24
N SER A 409 5.39 -7.59 -24.18
CA SER A 409 5.22 -8.35 -25.44
C SER A 409 6.41 -8.25 -26.39
N LEU A 410 7.11 -7.10 -26.37
CA LEU A 410 8.26 -6.79 -27.23
C LEU A 410 9.54 -7.46 -26.72
N VAL A 411 9.71 -7.54 -25.40
CA VAL A 411 10.90 -8.13 -24.76
C VAL A 411 10.81 -9.65 -24.79
N ARG A 412 11.41 -10.24 -25.82
CA ARG A 412 11.55 -11.70 -26.02
C ARG A 412 13.00 -12.16 -25.93
N LYS A 413 13.20 -13.45 -25.63
CA LYS A 413 14.52 -14.12 -25.65
C LYS A 413 15.09 -14.20 -27.08
N TRP A 414 16.40 -14.45 -27.20
CA TRP A 414 17.12 -14.71 -28.46
C TRP A 414 17.35 -13.50 -29.39
N GLN A 415 17.07 -12.30 -28.93
CA GLN A 415 17.36 -11.03 -29.60
C GLN A 415 18.05 -10.09 -28.60
N THR A 416 18.79 -9.11 -29.10
CA THR A 416 19.43 -8.08 -28.27
C THR A 416 18.47 -6.90 -28.11
N LEU A 417 18.30 -6.44 -26.86
CA LEU A 417 17.63 -5.19 -26.54
C LEU A 417 18.64 -4.04 -26.59
N ILE A 418 18.32 -2.99 -27.34
CA ILE A 418 19.14 -1.79 -27.47
C ILE A 418 18.34 -0.60 -26.94
N GLU A 419 18.84 -0.03 -25.85
CA GLU A 419 18.28 1.18 -25.22
C GLU A 419 19.19 2.38 -25.43
N ALA A 420 18.57 3.54 -25.69
CA ALA A 420 19.22 4.84 -25.72
C ALA A 420 18.35 5.89 -25.03
N HIS A 421 18.98 6.86 -24.38
CA HIS A 421 18.30 8.03 -23.82
C HIS A 421 19.06 9.29 -24.19
N VAL A 422 18.33 10.40 -24.33
CA VAL A 422 18.86 11.73 -24.64
C VAL A 422 18.07 12.77 -23.88
N ASP A 423 18.79 13.78 -23.40
CA ASP A 423 18.23 15.04 -22.94
C ASP A 423 18.39 16.08 -24.04
N VAL A 424 17.27 16.65 -24.47
CA VAL A 424 17.24 17.62 -25.56
C VAL A 424 16.45 18.85 -25.12
N LYS A 425 16.79 20.01 -25.66
CA LYS A 425 16.03 21.25 -25.52
C LYS A 425 15.37 21.55 -26.85
N THR A 426 14.06 21.77 -26.85
CA THR A 426 13.35 22.28 -28.01
C THR A 426 13.60 23.78 -28.18
N THR A 427 13.26 24.30 -29.35
CA THR A 427 13.22 25.73 -29.71
C THR A 427 12.42 26.56 -28.69
N ASP A 428 11.30 26.02 -28.21
CA ASP A 428 10.44 26.62 -27.18
C ASP A 428 11.02 26.62 -25.75
N ASN A 429 12.27 26.18 -25.57
CA ASN A 429 12.93 26.01 -24.28
C ASN A 429 12.33 24.93 -23.36
N TYR A 430 11.58 23.96 -23.90
CA TYR A 430 11.23 22.75 -23.14
C TYR A 430 12.44 21.81 -23.10
N THR A 431 12.83 21.38 -21.90
CA THR A 431 13.86 20.35 -21.74
C THR A 431 13.19 18.98 -21.62
N LEU A 432 13.40 18.11 -22.60
CA LEU A 432 12.79 16.79 -22.72
C LEU A 432 13.83 15.69 -22.52
N ARG A 433 13.46 14.62 -21.81
CA ARG A 433 14.20 13.35 -21.77
C ARG A 433 13.44 12.31 -22.57
N MET A 434 14.03 11.88 -23.68
CA MET A 434 13.48 10.86 -24.58
C MET A 434 14.19 9.52 -24.38
N PHE A 435 13.42 8.45 -24.32
CA PHE A 435 13.90 7.07 -24.24
C PHE A 435 13.52 6.32 -25.50
N CYS A 436 14.50 5.79 -26.21
CA CYS A 436 14.30 4.95 -27.39
C CYS A 436 14.66 3.49 -27.06
N ILE A 437 13.85 2.57 -27.58
CA ILE A 437 14.07 1.13 -27.52
C ILE A 437 14.07 0.56 -28.93
N ALA A 438 14.91 -0.44 -29.16
CA ALA A 438 14.94 -1.21 -30.38
C ALA A 438 15.35 -2.65 -30.11
N PHE A 439 14.94 -3.54 -31.01
CA PHE A 439 15.29 -4.96 -30.98
C PHE A 439 15.98 -5.36 -32.27
N THR A 440 16.85 -6.35 -32.20
CA THR A 440 17.49 -6.91 -33.40
C THR A 440 16.49 -7.73 -34.21
N LYS A 441 16.49 -7.54 -35.54
CA LYS A 441 15.61 -8.25 -36.48
C LYS A 441 16.28 -9.51 -37.00
N ARG A 442 15.57 -10.62 -36.95
CA ARG A 442 16.03 -11.88 -37.54
C ARG A 442 15.99 -11.79 -39.06
N ARG A 443 17.07 -12.22 -39.73
CA ARG A 443 17.09 -12.30 -41.20
C ARG A 443 16.31 -13.53 -41.67
N PRO A 444 15.58 -13.47 -42.80
CA PRO A 444 14.77 -14.60 -43.29
C PRO A 444 15.55 -15.92 -43.43
N ASN A 445 16.80 -15.87 -43.92
CA ASN A 445 17.63 -17.05 -44.16
C ASN A 445 18.57 -17.40 -42.99
N GLN A 446 18.26 -16.94 -41.78
CA GLN A 446 19.13 -17.13 -40.61
C GLN A 446 18.87 -18.48 -39.93
N VAL A 447 19.87 -19.38 -40.03
CA VAL A 447 19.85 -20.72 -39.40
C VAL A 447 19.93 -20.63 -37.87
N LYS A 448 20.75 -19.72 -37.33
CA LYS A 448 20.88 -19.53 -35.88
C LYS A 448 19.56 -19.03 -35.27
N ARG A 449 19.15 -19.64 -34.17
CA ARG A 449 17.99 -19.19 -33.37
C ARG A 449 18.23 -17.83 -32.72
N THR A 450 19.49 -17.50 -32.43
CA THR A 450 19.90 -16.25 -31.79
C THR A 450 20.26 -15.18 -32.81
N CYS A 451 19.85 -13.95 -32.52
CA CYS A 451 20.14 -12.74 -33.29
C CYS A 451 20.76 -11.69 -32.36
N TYR A 452 21.99 -11.95 -31.92
CA TYR A 452 22.71 -11.06 -31.02
C TYR A 452 23.63 -10.12 -31.78
N ALA A 453 23.54 -8.83 -31.46
CA ALA A 453 24.48 -7.82 -31.94
C ALA A 453 25.74 -7.81 -31.06
N GLN A 454 26.90 -7.58 -31.66
CA GLN A 454 28.15 -7.43 -30.89
C GLN A 454 28.15 -6.13 -30.08
N SER A 455 28.88 -6.10 -28.97
CA SER A 455 28.97 -4.92 -28.10
C SER A 455 29.46 -3.66 -28.80
N SER A 456 30.30 -3.78 -29.84
CA SER A 456 30.75 -2.66 -30.69
C SER A 456 29.60 -2.09 -31.54
N GLN A 457 28.83 -2.96 -32.18
CA GLN A 457 27.65 -2.60 -32.97
C GLN A 457 26.59 -1.93 -32.12
N ILE A 458 26.32 -2.44 -30.90
CA ILE A 458 25.38 -1.83 -29.95
C ILE A 458 25.79 -0.39 -29.61
N ARG A 459 27.10 -0.13 -29.37
CA ARG A 459 27.60 1.22 -29.08
C ARG A 459 27.43 2.16 -30.28
N GLN A 460 27.69 1.69 -31.50
CA GLN A 460 27.50 2.48 -32.72
C GLN A 460 26.03 2.80 -32.97
N ILE A 461 25.13 1.81 -32.80
CA ILE A 461 23.67 2.00 -32.94
C ILE A 461 23.18 3.02 -31.91
N ARG A 462 23.60 2.90 -30.64
CA ARG A 462 23.25 3.88 -29.60
C ARG A 462 23.74 5.29 -29.93
N ARG A 463 24.90 5.45 -30.56
CA ARG A 463 25.40 6.76 -31.00
C ARG A 463 24.48 7.36 -32.07
N LYS A 464 24.17 6.60 -33.13
CA LYS A 464 23.25 7.04 -34.20
C LYS A 464 21.84 7.35 -33.68
N MET A 465 21.31 6.53 -32.77
CA MET A 465 20.01 6.78 -32.13
C MET A 465 19.98 8.12 -31.41
N ARG A 466 21.03 8.44 -30.63
CA ARG A 466 21.10 9.71 -29.92
C ARG A 466 21.19 10.89 -30.88
N GLU A 467 22.01 10.78 -31.92
CA GLU A 467 22.20 11.82 -32.92
C GLU A 467 20.89 12.17 -33.66
N ILE A 468 20.17 11.17 -34.16
CA ILE A 468 18.89 11.37 -34.87
C ILE A 468 17.84 12.00 -33.94
N MET A 469 17.76 11.52 -32.70
CA MET A 469 16.85 12.08 -31.71
C MET A 469 17.15 13.55 -31.38
N VAL A 470 18.43 13.92 -31.23
CA VAL A 470 18.83 15.32 -31.01
C VAL A 470 18.47 16.17 -32.23
N ASN A 471 18.81 15.72 -33.44
CA ASN A 471 18.57 16.49 -34.66
C ASN A 471 17.07 16.75 -34.90
N GLN A 472 16.20 15.76 -34.64
CA GLN A 472 14.76 15.88 -34.84
C GLN A 472 14.06 16.71 -33.75
N ALA A 473 14.56 16.71 -32.52
CA ALA A 473 13.92 17.40 -31.40
C ALA A 473 14.46 18.80 -31.14
N SER A 474 15.72 19.10 -31.47
CA SER A 474 16.28 20.46 -31.35
C SER A 474 15.79 21.41 -32.44
N SER A 475 15.30 20.89 -33.57
CA SER A 475 14.86 21.67 -34.73
C SER A 475 13.36 22.01 -34.72
N CYS A 476 12.59 21.48 -33.77
CA CYS A 476 11.14 21.61 -33.75
C CYS A 476 10.61 22.13 -32.42
N ASP A 477 9.48 22.82 -32.51
CA ASP A 477 8.64 23.22 -31.39
C ASP A 477 7.99 21.98 -30.75
N LEU A 478 7.44 22.15 -29.53
CA LEU A 478 6.82 21.03 -28.82
C LEU A 478 5.62 20.46 -29.60
N LYS A 479 4.83 21.33 -30.25
CA LYS A 479 3.67 20.95 -31.06
C LYS A 479 4.06 20.03 -32.23
N ASP A 480 5.04 20.45 -33.01
CA ASP A 480 5.53 19.70 -34.18
C ASP A 480 6.20 18.40 -33.75
N LEU A 481 6.91 18.41 -32.62
CA LEU A 481 7.55 17.22 -32.09
C LEU A 481 6.52 16.15 -31.66
N VAL A 482 5.39 16.56 -31.08
CA VAL A 482 4.28 15.65 -30.75
C VAL A 482 3.66 15.06 -32.03
N GLN A 483 3.48 15.86 -33.09
CA GLN A 483 3.02 15.37 -34.39
C GLN A 483 3.99 14.38 -35.04
N LYS A 484 5.30 14.46 -34.76
CA LYS A 484 6.28 13.44 -35.17
C LYS A 484 6.21 12.17 -34.32
N PHE A 485 5.79 12.26 -33.06
CA PHE A 485 5.65 11.11 -32.18
C PHE A 485 4.49 10.22 -32.59
N ILE A 486 3.32 10.78 -32.94
CA ILE A 486 2.09 10.03 -33.26
C ILE A 486 2.31 8.97 -34.36
N PRO A 487 2.76 9.31 -35.59
CA PRO A 487 3.03 8.37 -36.68
C PRO A 487 4.42 7.71 -36.63
N GLU A 488 5.18 7.92 -35.55
CA GLU A 488 6.48 7.29 -35.27
C GLU A 488 7.60 7.59 -36.29
N VAL A 489 7.64 8.80 -36.86
CA VAL A 489 8.62 9.17 -37.90
C VAL A 489 10.06 8.96 -37.43
N ILE A 490 10.35 9.32 -36.17
CA ILE A 490 11.69 9.18 -35.57
C ILE A 490 12.11 7.70 -35.48
N GLY A 491 11.17 6.79 -35.18
CA GLY A 491 11.46 5.36 -35.11
C GLY A 491 11.87 4.79 -36.46
N LYS A 492 11.11 5.14 -37.51
CA LYS A 492 11.35 4.72 -38.90
C LYS A 492 12.69 5.28 -39.45
N GLU A 493 13.02 6.52 -39.10
CA GLU A 493 14.29 7.14 -39.50
C GLU A 493 15.50 6.45 -38.84
N ILE A 494 15.38 6.10 -37.55
CA ILE A 494 16.41 5.33 -36.84
C ILE A 494 16.58 3.94 -37.49
N GLU A 495 15.50 3.26 -37.84
CA GLU A 495 15.55 1.95 -38.49
C GLU A 495 16.31 2.03 -39.83
N LYS A 496 16.00 3.03 -40.67
CA LYS A 496 16.68 3.24 -41.96
C LYS A 496 18.16 3.57 -41.78
N ALA A 497 18.53 4.43 -40.84
CA ALA A 497 19.91 4.86 -40.62
C ALA A 497 20.80 3.77 -39.97
N THR A 498 20.20 2.83 -39.24
CA THR A 498 20.91 1.75 -38.53
C THR A 498 20.95 0.43 -39.31
N ALA A 499 20.13 0.29 -40.36
CA ALA A 499 20.10 -0.90 -41.22
C ALA A 499 21.47 -1.30 -41.80
N GLY A 500 22.35 -0.32 -42.06
CA GLY A 500 23.74 -0.57 -42.52
C GLY A 500 24.68 -1.18 -41.46
N ILE A 501 24.35 -1.08 -40.17
CA ILE A 501 25.13 -1.69 -39.08
C ILE A 501 24.53 -3.05 -38.72
N TYR A 502 23.25 -3.06 -38.38
CA TYR A 502 22.51 -4.26 -38.01
C TYR A 502 21.00 -4.02 -38.25
N PRO A 503 20.25 -4.97 -38.83
CA PRO A 503 18.82 -4.80 -39.03
C PRO A 503 18.07 -4.75 -37.70
N LEU A 504 17.29 -3.69 -37.48
CA LEU A 504 16.46 -3.51 -36.29
C LEU A 504 14.98 -3.76 -36.61
N GLN A 505 14.19 -4.03 -35.58
CA GLN A 505 12.73 -4.09 -35.61
C GLN A 505 12.18 -3.42 -34.35
N ASN A 506 10.92 -3.00 -34.41
CA ASN A 506 10.20 -2.44 -33.25
C ASN A 506 10.97 -1.28 -32.59
N VAL A 507 11.41 -0.33 -33.41
CA VAL A 507 12.13 0.87 -32.97
C VAL A 507 11.10 1.91 -32.53
N PHE A 508 11.01 2.15 -31.22
CA PHE A 508 10.01 3.06 -30.66
C PHE A 508 10.61 4.04 -29.65
N ILE A 509 9.99 5.21 -29.56
CA ILE A 509 10.18 6.11 -28.41
C ILE A 509 9.31 5.60 -27.27
N ARG A 510 9.94 4.86 -26.34
CA ARG A 510 9.27 4.23 -25.20
C ARG A 510 8.66 5.24 -24.23
N LYS A 511 9.38 6.33 -23.97
CA LYS A 511 8.99 7.30 -22.95
C LYS A 511 9.56 8.68 -23.26
N VAL A 512 8.74 9.71 -23.03
CA VAL A 512 9.15 11.11 -23.08
C VAL A 512 8.76 11.76 -21.75
N LYS A 513 9.69 12.50 -21.14
CA LYS A 513 9.46 13.26 -19.92
C LYS A 513 9.86 14.72 -20.14
N ILE A 514 9.02 15.68 -19.76
CA ILE A 514 9.47 17.06 -19.56
C ILE A 514 10.25 17.13 -18.24
N LEU A 515 11.49 17.60 -18.30
CA LEU A 515 12.33 17.88 -17.12
C LEU A 515 12.14 19.32 -16.65
N LYS A 516 12.10 20.26 -17.59
CA LYS A 516 11.94 21.69 -17.31
C LYS A 516 11.03 22.30 -18.37
N ALA A 517 9.97 22.94 -17.92
CA ALA A 517 9.10 23.77 -18.74
C ALA A 517 9.58 25.24 -18.70
N PRO A 518 9.38 26.01 -19.77
CA PRO A 518 9.57 27.46 -19.76
C PRO A 518 8.56 28.14 -18.83
N LYS A 519 8.69 29.46 -18.64
CA LYS A 519 7.67 30.24 -17.92
C LYS A 519 6.34 30.13 -18.65
N PHE A 520 5.26 29.99 -17.90
CA PHE A 520 3.92 29.90 -18.43
C PHE A 520 3.58 31.17 -19.22
N ASP A 521 3.09 30.99 -20.44
CA ASP A 521 2.66 32.05 -21.34
C ASP A 521 1.28 31.69 -21.89
N LEU A 522 0.30 32.53 -21.57
CA LEU A 522 -1.09 32.32 -21.96
C LEU A 522 -1.25 32.40 -23.48
N GLY A 523 -0.50 33.27 -24.16
CA GLY A 523 -0.59 33.44 -25.62
C GLY A 523 -0.23 32.16 -26.36
N LYS A 524 0.89 31.55 -25.98
CA LYS A 524 1.36 30.28 -26.55
C LYS A 524 0.39 29.12 -26.28
N LEU A 525 -0.26 29.10 -25.12
CA LEU A 525 -1.28 28.09 -24.82
C LEU A 525 -2.51 28.26 -25.72
N MET A 526 -2.95 29.50 -25.97
CA MET A 526 -4.07 29.76 -26.88
C MET A 526 -3.75 29.38 -28.33
N GLU A 527 -2.52 29.56 -28.80
CA GLU A 527 -2.09 29.10 -30.13
C GLU A 527 -2.18 27.57 -30.30
N VAL A 528 -1.98 26.82 -29.21
CA VAL A 528 -2.11 25.36 -29.20
C VAL A 528 -3.58 24.91 -29.19
N HIS A 529 -4.50 25.74 -28.72
CA HIS A 529 -5.94 25.45 -28.61
C HIS A 529 -6.81 26.28 -29.58
N GLY A 530 -6.18 26.97 -30.54
CA GLY A 530 -6.68 28.12 -31.32
C GLY A 530 -7.97 28.02 -32.15
N ASP A 531 -8.84 27.05 -31.89
CA ASP A 531 -10.16 26.92 -32.52
C ASP A 531 -11.34 27.23 -31.58
N TYR A 532 -11.10 27.61 -30.31
CA TYR A 532 -12.19 28.03 -29.41
C TYR A 532 -12.59 29.49 -29.67
N SER A 533 -13.31 29.72 -30.76
CA SER A 533 -14.08 30.94 -30.98
C SER A 533 -15.49 30.78 -30.40
N GLN A 534 -15.62 30.87 -29.07
CA GLN A 534 -16.92 31.16 -28.45
C GLN A 534 -16.81 32.37 -27.52
N ASP A 535 -17.58 33.38 -27.91
CA ASP A 535 -17.86 34.69 -27.32
C ASP A 535 -17.38 34.92 -25.88
N ILE A 536 -16.30 35.72 -25.77
CA ILE A 536 -15.85 36.31 -24.51
C ILE A 536 -16.88 37.35 -24.09
N GLY A 537 -17.54 37.10 -22.97
CA GLY A 537 -18.47 38.01 -22.32
C GLY A 537 -17.86 39.39 -22.08
N VAL A 538 -18.69 40.42 -22.31
CA VAL A 538 -18.39 41.84 -22.13
C VAL A 538 -17.84 42.11 -20.72
N LYS A 539 -16.72 42.84 -20.64
CA LYS A 539 -16.18 43.38 -19.38
C LYS A 539 -17.22 44.27 -18.71
N ILE A 540 -17.64 43.91 -17.51
CA ILE A 540 -18.36 44.82 -16.62
C ILE A 540 -17.30 45.59 -15.85
N ASP A 541 -17.21 46.90 -16.09
CA ASP A 541 -16.36 47.79 -15.31
C ASP A 541 -16.85 47.87 -13.86
N ARG A 542 -15.90 47.85 -12.92
CA ARG A 542 -16.18 48.03 -11.49
C ARG A 542 -16.70 49.45 -11.26
N PRO A 543 -17.73 49.65 -10.40
CA PRO A 543 -18.12 50.99 -9.98
C PRO A 543 -16.95 51.65 -9.23
N ALA A 544 -16.69 52.91 -9.57
CA ALA A 544 -15.58 53.70 -9.08
C ALA A 544 -15.63 53.87 -7.55
N ASP A 545 -14.47 53.73 -6.91
CA ASP A 545 -14.26 54.12 -5.51
C ASP A 545 -14.57 55.61 -5.35
N GLU A 546 -15.44 55.94 -4.39
CA GLU A 546 -15.65 57.30 -3.92
C GLU A 546 -14.33 57.81 -3.32
N THR A 547 -13.80 58.86 -3.94
CA THR A 547 -12.66 59.64 -3.47
C THR A 547 -12.93 60.18 -2.07
N MET A 548 -12.20 59.68 -1.07
CA MET A 548 -12.06 60.39 0.20
C MET A 548 -11.09 61.56 0.01
N ALA A 549 -11.61 62.76 0.28
CA ALA A 549 -10.89 64.03 0.17
C ALA A 549 -9.70 64.09 1.15
N GLU A 550 -8.58 64.62 0.66
CA GLU A 550 -7.39 64.98 1.43
C GLU A 550 -7.73 66.10 2.43
N GLY A 551 -7.40 65.89 3.71
CA GLY A 551 -7.52 66.91 4.75
C GLY A 551 -6.36 67.90 4.69
N GLU A 552 -6.70 69.18 4.65
CA GLU A 552 -5.79 70.32 4.68
C GLU A 552 -4.97 70.36 5.98
N THR A 553 -3.66 70.60 5.83
CA THR A 553 -2.74 70.90 6.93
C THR A 553 -2.92 72.36 7.36
N GLU A 554 -3.45 72.60 8.56
CA GLU A 554 -3.31 73.90 9.24
C GLU A 554 -2.23 73.85 10.32
N VAL A 555 -1.26 74.74 10.14
CA VAL A 555 -0.18 75.08 11.06
C VAL A 555 -0.76 75.99 12.13
N VAL A 556 -0.61 75.64 13.41
CA VAL A 556 -0.85 76.59 14.51
C VAL A 556 0.35 76.55 15.46
N GLY A 557 1.13 77.63 15.42
CA GLY A 557 2.08 77.99 16.45
C GLY A 557 1.89 79.47 16.79
N ALA A 558 1.22 79.73 17.91
CA ALA A 558 1.42 80.82 18.88
C ALA A 558 0.31 80.74 19.93
#